data_AF-A0A2A8CUS1-F1
#
_entry.id   AF-A0A2A8CUS1-F1
#
_cell.length_a   1.000
_cell.length_b   1.000
_cell.length_c   1.000
_cell.angle_alpha   90.00
_cell.angle_beta   90.00
_cell.angle_gamma   90.00
#
_symmetry.space_group_name_H-M   'P 1'
#
loop_
_entity.id
_entity.type
_entity.pdbx_description
1 polymer ?
#
loop_
_entity_poly.entity_id
_entity_poly.type
_entity_poly.pdbx_seq_one_letter_code
_entity_poly.pdbx_strand_id
1 'polypeptide(L)'
;MSTDVAATEAAGSAAGFLGSIMNRLDASPRYRLARLFYRRHENLLPPTLFLGGVGWDAATLRRIDAIVDNVFLAVYLALLGAFIMLTAFDRAEKLKLKPLKQISGWSTGAIQFLCGGLFSAYVIYYTQSASLTTASLFLLVLVTLLVANEFMWERTGTGNLYILFGIYFLAVFCYFTFFLPIVFGTMGYGLFILSGIVSALIVGSMLFVLFKAGVFPSTRAYAGAASVVVGLLLLVNLFYVQHWIPPVPLALRHGGMYRGVEVQGEAYALKYAKPDWYAFWEDPDEEVIEYAPGDEVHCFAAVFAPTELETNVYHRWQTWNQRTESWVSTDRIGYGVEGGRDNGYRGSTFKRNVQPGKWRVTIETEDRRPIGRVNFEIVRADTSETREYGTRLYY
;
A
#
# COMPACT_ATOMS: atom_id res chain seq x y z
N MET A 1 -3.68 8.85 -42.66
CA MET A 1 -2.94 7.96 -43.57
C MET A 1 -1.42 8.09 -43.42
N SER A 2 -0.84 9.29 -43.22
CA SER A 2 0.62 9.42 -42.95
C SER A 2 1.02 9.09 -41.50
N THR A 3 0.14 9.30 -40.52
CA THR A 3 0.37 9.04 -39.09
C THR A 3 0.45 7.55 -38.75
N ASP A 4 -0.37 6.71 -39.40
CA ASP A 4 -0.35 5.25 -39.18
C ASP A 4 0.92 4.61 -39.74
N VAL A 5 1.45 5.12 -40.87
CA VAL A 5 2.68 4.59 -41.47
C VAL A 5 3.89 4.88 -40.57
N ALA A 6 4.00 6.09 -40.04
CA ALA A 6 5.09 6.48 -39.15
C ALA A 6 5.07 5.69 -37.81
N ALA A 7 3.88 5.46 -37.23
CA ALA A 7 3.73 4.65 -36.02
C ALA A 7 4.09 3.17 -36.27
N THR A 8 3.75 2.65 -37.45
CA THR A 8 4.05 1.27 -37.85
C THR A 8 5.53 1.07 -38.15
N GLU A 9 6.20 2.04 -38.77
CA GLU A 9 7.66 2.03 -38.99
C GLU A 9 8.45 2.17 -37.69
N ALA A 10 8.03 3.05 -36.78
CA ALA A 10 8.66 3.20 -35.46
C ALA A 10 8.52 1.91 -34.63
N ALA A 11 7.34 1.30 -34.61
CA ALA A 11 7.11 0.01 -33.96
C ALA A 11 7.93 -1.12 -34.60
N GLY A 12 8.05 -1.12 -35.94
CA GLY A 12 8.89 -2.08 -36.68
C GLY A 12 10.38 -1.94 -36.38
N SER A 13 10.89 -0.71 -36.30
CA SER A 13 12.27 -0.39 -35.95
C SER A 13 12.61 -0.78 -34.51
N ALA A 14 11.76 -0.40 -33.55
CA ALA A 14 11.94 -0.77 -32.15
C ALA A 14 11.88 -2.29 -31.94
N ALA A 15 10.95 -2.98 -32.62
CA ALA A 15 10.86 -4.43 -32.54
C ALA A 15 12.06 -5.12 -33.21
N GLY A 16 12.58 -4.59 -34.33
CA GLY A 16 13.80 -5.08 -34.98
C GLY A 16 15.04 -4.93 -34.10
N PHE A 17 15.17 -3.81 -33.39
CA PHE A 17 16.25 -3.58 -32.42
C PHE A 17 16.19 -4.58 -31.25
N LEU A 18 15.00 -4.79 -30.67
CA LEU A 18 14.80 -5.76 -29.58
C LEU A 18 15.11 -7.20 -30.04
N GLY A 19 14.69 -7.59 -31.25
CA GLY A 19 15.02 -8.89 -31.82
C GLY A 19 16.53 -9.11 -31.99
N SER A 20 17.28 -8.05 -32.33
CA SER A 20 18.74 -8.12 -32.44
C SER A 20 19.43 -8.36 -31.08
N ILE A 21 18.90 -7.77 -30.00
CA ILE A 21 19.40 -7.96 -28.63
C ILE A 21 19.10 -9.37 -28.14
N MET A 22 17.87 -9.87 -28.36
CA MET A 22 17.48 -11.23 -27.96
C MET A 22 18.34 -12.28 -28.65
N ASN A 23 18.57 -12.15 -29.95
CA ASN A 23 19.43 -13.08 -30.69
C ASN A 23 20.89 -13.07 -30.19
N ARG A 24 21.40 -11.91 -29.73
CA ARG A 24 22.73 -11.82 -29.10
C ARG A 24 22.76 -12.45 -27.70
N LEU A 25 21.68 -12.35 -26.93
CA LEU A 25 21.58 -12.95 -25.61
C LEU A 25 21.52 -14.48 -25.67
N ASP A 26 20.71 -15.04 -26.58
CA ASP A 26 20.59 -16.50 -26.82
C ASP A 26 21.91 -17.12 -27.34
N ALA A 27 22.70 -16.33 -28.06
CA ALA A 27 24.02 -16.73 -28.51
C ALA A 27 25.06 -16.76 -27.38
N SER A 28 24.80 -16.12 -26.22
CA SER A 28 25.80 -16.02 -25.16
C SER A 28 25.90 -17.31 -24.31
N PRO A 29 27.11 -17.81 -24.03
CA PRO A 29 27.30 -19.01 -23.21
C PRO A 29 26.90 -18.78 -21.74
N ARG A 30 27.01 -17.55 -21.24
CA ARG A 30 26.61 -17.17 -19.86
C ARG A 30 25.11 -17.31 -19.63
N TYR A 31 24.29 -16.93 -20.62
CA TYR A 31 22.84 -17.08 -20.57
C TYR A 31 22.41 -18.56 -20.54
N ARG A 32 23.07 -19.41 -21.34
CA ARG A 32 22.82 -20.87 -21.30
C ARG A 32 23.20 -21.48 -19.94
N LEU A 33 24.30 -21.03 -19.35
CA LEU A 33 24.74 -21.44 -18.02
C LEU A 33 23.76 -21.00 -16.92
N ALA A 34 23.28 -19.75 -16.96
CA ALA A 34 22.27 -19.25 -16.04
C ALA A 34 20.95 -20.04 -16.15
N ARG A 35 20.53 -20.37 -17.38
CA ARG A 35 19.34 -21.18 -17.64
C ARG A 35 19.47 -22.62 -17.12
N LEU A 36 20.65 -23.22 -17.23
CA LEU A 36 20.95 -24.55 -16.68
C LEU A 36 20.98 -24.53 -15.14
N PHE A 37 21.53 -23.47 -14.54
CA PHE A 37 21.54 -23.28 -13.10
C PHE A 37 20.14 -23.10 -12.52
N TYR A 38 19.28 -22.32 -13.20
CA TYR A 38 17.88 -22.14 -12.85
C TYR A 38 17.12 -23.47 -12.88
N ARG A 39 17.26 -24.25 -13.96
CA ARG A 39 16.65 -25.60 -14.05
C ARG A 39 17.13 -26.56 -12.96
N ARG A 40 18.39 -26.44 -12.53
CA ARG A 40 18.95 -27.32 -11.49
C ARG A 40 18.39 -27.04 -10.09
N HIS A 41 17.87 -25.84 -9.85
CA HIS A 41 17.34 -25.40 -8.55
C HIS A 41 15.89 -24.91 -8.65
N GLU A 42 15.11 -25.49 -9.57
CA GLU A 42 13.75 -25.04 -9.89
C GLU A 42 12.79 -24.99 -8.68
N ASN A 43 13.05 -25.80 -7.63
CA ASN A 43 12.20 -25.84 -6.43
C ASN A 43 12.60 -24.83 -5.34
N LEU A 44 13.83 -24.31 -5.36
CA LEU A 44 14.38 -23.46 -4.28
C LEU A 44 14.64 -22.03 -4.74
N LEU A 45 14.97 -21.83 -6.02
CA LEU A 45 15.28 -20.51 -6.56
C LEU A 45 14.07 -19.55 -6.57
N PRO A 46 12.85 -19.98 -6.96
CA PRO A 46 11.72 -19.06 -7.04
C PRO A 46 11.28 -18.49 -5.67
N PRO A 47 11.10 -19.30 -4.61
CA PRO A 47 10.79 -18.77 -3.27
C PRO A 47 11.90 -17.89 -2.67
N THR A 48 13.17 -18.20 -2.95
CA THR A 48 14.29 -17.41 -2.42
C THR A 48 14.45 -16.06 -3.13
N LEU A 49 14.24 -16.01 -4.44
CA LEU A 49 14.18 -14.76 -5.19
C LEU A 49 12.97 -13.92 -4.80
N PHE A 50 11.83 -14.55 -4.56
CA PHE A 50 10.63 -13.89 -4.05
C PHE A 50 10.89 -13.24 -2.68
N LEU A 51 11.38 -14.01 -1.69
CA LEU A 51 11.68 -13.48 -0.36
C LEU A 51 12.79 -12.41 -0.40
N GLY A 52 13.79 -12.61 -1.26
CA GLY A 52 14.86 -11.63 -1.49
C GLY A 52 14.33 -10.33 -2.10
N GLY A 53 13.40 -10.41 -3.05
CA GLY A 53 12.73 -9.26 -3.66
C GLY A 53 11.89 -8.50 -2.64
N VAL A 54 11.04 -9.19 -1.88
CA VAL A 54 10.25 -8.57 -0.79
C VAL A 54 11.15 -7.94 0.26
N GLY A 55 12.25 -8.59 0.63
CA GLY A 55 13.24 -8.05 1.56
C GLY A 55 13.94 -6.80 1.02
N TRP A 56 14.28 -6.79 -0.27
CA TRP A 56 14.85 -5.64 -0.94
C TRP A 56 13.88 -4.47 -1.00
N ASP A 57 12.62 -4.72 -1.38
CA ASP A 57 11.57 -3.71 -1.42
C ASP A 57 11.34 -3.12 -0.03
N ALA A 58 11.30 -3.95 1.03
CA ALA A 58 11.17 -3.47 2.41
C ALA A 58 12.35 -2.59 2.86
N ALA A 59 13.56 -2.84 2.35
CA ALA A 59 14.74 -2.05 2.67
C ALA A 59 14.83 -0.72 1.89
N THR A 60 14.29 -0.71 0.66
CA THR A 60 14.41 0.41 -0.30
C THR A 60 13.21 1.34 -0.30
N LEU A 61 11.99 0.81 -0.15
CA LEU A 61 10.74 1.58 -0.14
C LEU A 61 10.51 2.21 1.24
N ARG A 62 10.97 3.45 1.41
CA ARG A 62 10.86 4.19 2.69
C ARG A 62 9.77 5.26 2.68
N ARG A 63 9.41 5.76 1.50
CA ARG A 63 8.52 6.92 1.31
C ARG A 63 7.57 6.72 0.15
N ILE A 64 6.27 6.66 0.44
CA ILE A 64 5.21 6.51 -0.58
C ILE A 64 5.11 7.71 -1.54
N ASP A 65 5.60 8.87 -1.12
CA ASP A 65 5.56 10.13 -1.88
C ASP A 65 6.84 10.40 -2.68
N ALA A 66 7.83 9.49 -2.62
CA ALA A 66 9.04 9.66 -3.41
C ALA A 66 8.70 9.61 -4.91
N ILE A 67 9.02 10.69 -5.63
CA ILE A 67 8.78 10.81 -7.08
C ILE A 67 9.40 9.61 -7.82
N VAL A 68 10.61 9.21 -7.40
CA VAL A 68 11.34 8.09 -7.99
C VAL A 68 10.56 6.78 -7.84
N ASP A 69 10.06 6.47 -6.65
CA ASP A 69 9.32 5.24 -6.38
C ASP A 69 7.99 5.24 -7.15
N ASN A 70 7.30 6.38 -7.21
CA ASN A 70 6.08 6.54 -7.99
C ASN A 70 6.31 6.34 -9.49
N VAL A 71 7.41 6.89 -10.03
CA VAL A 71 7.80 6.67 -11.43
C VAL A 71 8.13 5.20 -11.68
N PHE A 72 8.85 4.54 -10.78
CA PHE A 72 9.13 3.11 -10.91
C PHE A 72 7.84 2.28 -10.94
N LEU A 73 6.90 2.53 -10.02
CA LEU A 73 5.61 1.82 -10.00
C LEU A 73 4.79 2.10 -11.26
N ALA A 74 4.78 3.35 -11.75
CA ALA A 74 4.10 3.70 -13.00
C ALA A 74 4.70 2.96 -14.21
N VAL A 75 6.03 2.88 -14.29
CA VAL A 75 6.74 2.13 -15.34
C VAL A 75 6.41 0.63 -15.24
N TYR A 76 6.43 0.06 -14.04
CA TYR A 76 6.09 -1.35 -13.83
C TYR A 76 4.64 -1.64 -14.26
N LEU A 77 3.70 -0.74 -13.96
CA LEU A 77 2.32 -0.86 -14.41
C LEU A 77 2.18 -0.77 -15.93
N ALA A 78 2.85 0.20 -16.56
CA ALA A 78 2.81 0.35 -18.01
C ALA A 78 3.39 -0.89 -18.73
N LEU A 79 4.51 -1.42 -18.23
CA LEU A 79 5.12 -2.65 -18.73
C LEU A 79 4.20 -3.86 -18.51
N LEU A 80 3.57 -3.97 -17.34
CA LEU A 80 2.65 -5.06 -17.04
C LEU A 80 1.46 -5.04 -18.01
N GLY A 81 0.86 -3.87 -18.23
CA GLY A 81 -0.22 -3.69 -19.20
C GLY A 81 0.22 -4.05 -20.63
N ALA A 82 1.44 -3.67 -21.03
CA ALA A 82 1.99 -4.01 -22.33
C ALA A 82 2.19 -5.52 -22.52
N PHE A 83 2.75 -6.22 -21.53
CA PHE A 83 2.92 -7.68 -21.59
C PHE A 83 1.57 -8.43 -21.57
N ILE A 84 0.57 -7.92 -20.85
CA ILE A 84 -0.79 -8.48 -20.88
C ILE A 84 -1.40 -8.33 -22.28
N MET A 85 -1.28 -7.16 -22.90
CA MET A 85 -1.76 -6.94 -24.28
C MET A 85 -1.02 -7.84 -25.28
N LEU A 86 0.30 -7.93 -25.16
CA LEU A 86 1.14 -8.80 -25.99
C LEU A 86 0.68 -10.26 -25.90
N THR A 87 0.48 -10.76 -24.67
CA THR A 87 -0.03 -12.11 -24.40
C THR A 87 -1.41 -12.34 -25.03
N ALA A 88 -2.31 -11.36 -24.91
CA ALA A 88 -3.65 -11.44 -25.46
C ALA A 88 -3.64 -11.50 -27.01
N PHE A 89 -2.81 -10.68 -27.65
CA PHE A 89 -2.67 -10.66 -29.11
C PHE A 89 -1.98 -11.90 -29.68
N ASP A 90 -0.93 -12.39 -29.01
CA ASP A 90 -0.21 -13.59 -29.43
C ASP A 90 -1.11 -14.81 -29.38
N ARG A 91 -1.91 -14.93 -28.31
CA ARG A 91 -2.87 -16.02 -28.15
C ARG A 91 -3.96 -16.05 -29.22
N ALA A 92 -4.42 -14.89 -29.67
CA ALA A 92 -5.39 -14.80 -30.75
C ALA A 92 -4.76 -14.95 -32.15
N GLU A 93 -3.46 -15.29 -32.22
CA GLU A 93 -2.66 -15.37 -33.44
C GLU A 93 -2.68 -14.08 -34.27
N LYS A 94 -3.01 -12.95 -33.62
CA LYS A 94 -3.07 -11.63 -34.26
C LYS A 94 -1.71 -10.94 -34.30
N LEU A 95 -0.73 -11.45 -33.56
CA LEU A 95 0.62 -10.92 -33.53
C LEU A 95 1.37 -11.33 -34.82
N LYS A 96 1.57 -10.39 -35.75
CA LYS A 96 2.23 -10.68 -37.05
C LYS A 96 3.74 -10.48 -37.05
N LEU A 97 4.25 -9.63 -36.16
CA LEU A 97 5.68 -9.26 -36.12
C LEU A 97 6.49 -10.33 -35.38
N LYS A 98 7.46 -10.94 -36.07
CA LYS A 98 8.40 -11.93 -35.50
C LYS A 98 9.08 -11.49 -34.18
N PRO A 99 9.64 -10.28 -34.05
CA PRO A 99 10.26 -9.84 -32.79
C PRO A 99 9.25 -9.75 -31.63
N LEU A 100 8.02 -9.31 -31.88
CA LEU A 100 6.98 -9.29 -30.85
C LEU A 100 6.61 -10.72 -30.40
N LYS A 101 6.61 -11.70 -31.31
CA LYS A 101 6.40 -13.11 -30.95
C LYS A 101 7.53 -13.65 -30.08
N GLN A 102 8.77 -13.28 -30.37
CA GLN A 102 9.91 -13.65 -29.55
C GLN A 102 9.80 -13.08 -28.13
N ILE A 103 9.42 -11.80 -28.00
CA ILE A 103 9.19 -11.15 -26.70
C ILE A 103 8.00 -11.79 -25.98
N SER A 104 6.95 -12.17 -26.71
CA SER A 104 5.74 -12.80 -26.14
C SER A 104 6.07 -14.08 -25.39
N GLY A 105 7.06 -14.85 -25.86
CA GLY A 105 7.56 -16.06 -25.19
C GLY A 105 8.09 -15.82 -23.77
N TRP A 106 8.40 -14.57 -23.41
CA TRP A 106 8.85 -14.16 -22.08
C TRP A 106 7.76 -13.56 -21.20
N SER A 107 6.54 -13.36 -21.74
CA SER A 107 5.48 -12.62 -21.06
C SER A 107 5.09 -13.22 -19.73
N THR A 108 5.06 -14.55 -19.60
CA THR A 108 4.72 -15.21 -18.32
C THR A 108 5.70 -14.82 -17.20
N GLY A 109 7.01 -14.91 -17.45
CA GLY A 109 8.02 -14.53 -16.47
C GLY A 109 8.03 -13.02 -16.21
N ALA A 110 7.82 -12.21 -17.25
CA ALA A 110 7.74 -10.76 -17.11
C ALA A 110 6.52 -10.33 -16.27
N ILE A 111 5.34 -10.90 -16.54
CA ILE A 111 4.11 -10.65 -15.78
C ILE A 111 4.29 -11.09 -14.32
N GLN A 112 4.86 -12.29 -14.08
CA GLN A 112 5.15 -12.76 -12.72
C GLN A 112 6.05 -11.81 -11.96
N PHE A 113 7.15 -11.36 -12.58
CA PHE A 113 8.10 -10.43 -11.97
C PHE A 113 7.47 -9.06 -11.68
N LEU A 114 6.77 -8.49 -12.67
CA LEU A 114 6.15 -7.17 -12.53
C LEU A 114 5.02 -7.17 -11.49
N CYS A 115 4.14 -8.19 -11.51
CA CYS A 115 3.12 -8.38 -10.49
C CYS A 115 3.75 -8.55 -9.11
N GLY A 116 4.80 -9.38 -9.00
CA GLY A 116 5.51 -9.61 -7.74
C GLY A 116 6.05 -8.31 -7.14
N GLY A 117 6.78 -7.51 -7.93
CA GLY A 117 7.30 -6.22 -7.48
C GLY A 117 6.22 -5.21 -7.11
N LEU A 118 5.14 -5.12 -7.91
CA LEU A 118 4.02 -4.20 -7.63
C LEU A 118 3.28 -4.59 -6.33
N PHE A 119 2.88 -5.86 -6.19
CA PHE A 119 2.15 -6.29 -5.00
C PHE A 119 3.03 -6.30 -3.75
N SER A 120 4.33 -6.56 -3.88
CA SER A 120 5.30 -6.42 -2.79
C SER A 120 5.33 -4.97 -2.28
N ALA A 121 5.50 -4.00 -3.19
CA ALA A 121 5.46 -2.58 -2.85
C ALA A 121 4.12 -2.17 -2.21
N TYR A 122 2.99 -2.63 -2.75
CA TYR A 122 1.67 -2.32 -2.19
C TYR A 122 1.50 -2.93 -0.80
N VAL A 123 1.92 -4.18 -0.56
CA VAL A 123 1.86 -4.78 0.77
C VAL A 123 2.64 -3.94 1.79
N ILE A 124 3.84 -3.46 1.43
CA ILE A 124 4.65 -2.61 2.29
C ILE A 124 3.93 -1.29 2.62
N TYR A 125 3.45 -0.58 1.59
CA TYR A 125 2.76 0.70 1.77
C TYR A 125 1.47 0.58 2.59
N TYR A 126 0.64 -0.42 2.28
CA TYR A 126 -0.62 -0.63 3.00
C TYR A 126 -0.38 -1.10 4.44
N THR A 127 0.68 -1.86 4.71
CA THR A 127 1.06 -2.25 6.08
C THR A 127 1.50 -1.03 6.89
N GLN A 128 2.30 -0.12 6.31
CA GLN A 128 2.68 1.12 6.97
C GLN A 128 1.47 2.03 7.26
N SER A 129 0.44 1.97 6.42
CA SER A 129 -0.79 2.76 6.55
C SER A 129 -1.89 2.13 7.41
N ALA A 130 -1.73 0.87 7.83
CA ALA A 130 -2.79 0.12 8.51
C ALA A 130 -2.49 -0.10 10.00
N SER A 131 -3.49 0.19 10.84
CA SER A 131 -3.62 -0.55 12.10
C SER A 131 -4.04 -1.99 11.77
N LEU A 132 -3.17 -2.97 12.08
CA LEU A 132 -3.35 -4.41 11.80
C LEU A 132 -4.69 -5.01 12.28
N THR A 133 -5.43 -4.30 13.13
CA THR A 133 -6.68 -4.76 13.72
C THR A 133 -7.95 -4.40 12.94
N THR A 134 -7.95 -3.41 12.04
CA THR A 134 -9.20 -2.91 11.42
C THR A 134 -9.19 -2.88 9.89
N ALA A 135 -8.03 -2.68 9.26
CA ALA A 135 -7.88 -2.62 7.79
C ALA A 135 -7.21 -3.89 7.21
N SER A 136 -7.40 -5.04 7.86
CA SER A 136 -6.65 -6.27 7.58
C SER A 136 -7.15 -7.05 6.36
N LEU A 137 -8.41 -6.89 5.95
CA LEU A 137 -8.98 -7.73 4.89
C LEU A 137 -8.41 -7.37 3.50
N PHE A 138 -8.29 -6.09 3.17
CA PHE A 138 -7.68 -5.71 1.89
C PHE A 138 -6.19 -6.05 1.86
N LEU A 139 -5.49 -5.87 2.97
CA LEU A 139 -4.10 -6.30 3.11
C LEU A 139 -3.96 -7.82 2.91
N LEU A 140 -4.86 -8.62 3.48
CA LEU A 140 -4.90 -10.06 3.27
C LEU A 140 -5.10 -10.41 1.79
N VAL A 141 -5.96 -9.67 1.08
CA VAL A 141 -6.11 -9.84 -0.37
C VAL A 141 -4.80 -9.57 -1.11
N LEU A 142 -4.09 -8.48 -0.79
CA LEU A 142 -2.81 -8.15 -1.40
C LEU A 142 -1.73 -9.20 -1.10
N VAL A 143 -1.61 -9.65 0.15
CA VAL A 143 -0.68 -10.72 0.55
C VAL A 143 -1.03 -12.03 -0.16
N THR A 144 -2.32 -12.35 -0.26
CA THR A 144 -2.78 -13.55 -0.98
C THR A 144 -2.42 -13.43 -2.46
N LEU A 145 -2.62 -12.28 -3.10
CA LEU A 145 -2.22 -12.06 -4.50
C LEU A 145 -0.70 -12.16 -4.68
N LEU A 146 0.07 -11.61 -3.76
CA LEU A 146 1.54 -11.67 -3.78
C LEU A 146 2.04 -13.11 -3.67
N VAL A 147 1.50 -13.91 -2.74
CA VAL A 147 1.86 -15.32 -2.58
C VAL A 147 1.32 -16.15 -3.74
N ALA A 148 0.07 -15.92 -4.16
CA ALA A 148 -0.53 -16.65 -5.27
C ALA A 148 0.19 -16.34 -6.59
N ASN A 149 0.71 -15.14 -6.79
CA ASN A 149 1.52 -14.78 -7.96
C ASN A 149 2.68 -15.75 -8.18
N GLU A 150 3.25 -16.33 -7.12
CA GLU A 150 4.35 -17.30 -7.25
C GLU A 150 3.88 -18.64 -7.82
N PHE A 151 2.69 -19.11 -7.46
CA PHE A 151 2.17 -20.43 -7.85
C PHE A 151 1.21 -20.38 -9.06
N MET A 152 0.59 -19.23 -9.31
CA MET A 152 -0.51 -19.09 -10.27
C MET A 152 -0.06 -19.31 -11.72
N TRP A 153 1.16 -18.89 -12.05
CA TRP A 153 1.66 -18.91 -13.43
C TRP A 153 2.13 -20.29 -13.89
N GLU A 154 2.53 -21.17 -12.96
CA GLU A 154 2.94 -22.54 -13.26
C GLU A 154 1.75 -23.47 -13.56
N ARG A 155 0.63 -23.32 -12.82
CA ARG A 155 -0.53 -24.24 -12.92
C ARG A 155 -1.68 -23.74 -13.79
N THR A 156 -2.00 -22.45 -13.72
CA THR A 156 -3.15 -21.86 -14.43
C THR A 156 -2.71 -21.18 -15.73
N GLY A 157 -1.42 -20.83 -15.80
CA GLY A 157 -0.82 -20.10 -16.91
C GLY A 157 -1.35 -18.68 -17.06
N THR A 158 -0.66 -17.88 -17.85
CA THR A 158 -1.16 -16.64 -18.48
C THR A 158 -2.35 -16.89 -19.43
N GLY A 159 -2.92 -18.10 -19.43
CA GLY A 159 -4.00 -18.57 -20.27
C GLY A 159 -5.40 -18.14 -19.82
N ASN A 160 -5.56 -17.34 -18.76
CA ASN A 160 -6.87 -16.81 -18.38
C ASN A 160 -6.88 -15.28 -18.40
N LEU A 161 -7.42 -14.71 -19.49
CA LEU A 161 -7.53 -13.26 -19.68
C LEU A 161 -8.36 -12.58 -18.57
N TYR A 162 -9.36 -13.27 -18.01
CA TYR A 162 -10.19 -12.74 -16.94
C TYR A 162 -9.36 -12.48 -15.68
N ILE A 163 -8.49 -13.42 -15.33
CA ILE A 163 -7.58 -13.30 -14.18
C ILE A 163 -6.55 -12.19 -14.45
N LEU A 164 -5.94 -12.17 -15.65
CA LEU A 164 -4.94 -11.15 -16.01
C LEU A 164 -5.51 -9.73 -15.90
N PHE A 165 -6.68 -9.49 -16.47
CA PHE A 165 -7.31 -8.17 -16.41
C PHE A 165 -7.86 -7.84 -15.02
N GLY A 166 -8.29 -8.82 -14.23
CA GLY A 166 -8.66 -8.62 -12.83
C GLY A 166 -7.48 -8.21 -11.96
N ILE A 167 -6.35 -8.92 -12.06
CA ILE A 167 -5.11 -8.59 -11.36
C ILE A 167 -4.59 -7.23 -11.80
N TYR A 168 -4.60 -6.94 -13.10
CA TYR A 168 -4.16 -5.67 -13.63
C TYR A 168 -5.06 -4.51 -13.18
N PHE A 169 -6.38 -4.70 -13.15
CA PHE A 169 -7.30 -3.72 -12.56
C PHE A 169 -6.94 -3.42 -11.10
N LEU A 170 -6.72 -4.44 -10.28
CA LEU A 170 -6.34 -4.25 -8.88
C LEU A 170 -4.99 -3.53 -8.75
N ALA A 171 -4.00 -3.85 -9.59
CA ALA A 171 -2.70 -3.19 -9.57
C ALA A 171 -2.81 -1.70 -9.92
N VAL A 172 -3.50 -1.39 -11.03
CA VAL A 172 -3.74 -0.01 -11.47
C VAL A 172 -4.54 0.76 -10.41
N PHE A 173 -5.55 0.12 -9.83
CA PHE A 173 -6.36 0.69 -8.75
C PHE A 173 -5.54 1.01 -7.50
N CYS A 174 -4.73 0.07 -7.00
CA CYS A 174 -3.87 0.31 -5.84
C CYS A 174 -2.96 1.51 -6.07
N TYR A 175 -2.34 1.61 -7.25
CA TYR A 175 -1.52 2.76 -7.60
C TYR A 175 -2.28 4.08 -7.55
N PHE A 176 -3.44 4.18 -8.22
CA PHE A 176 -4.18 5.44 -8.25
C PHE A 176 -4.74 5.83 -6.88
N THR A 177 -5.05 4.88 -6.01
CA THR A 177 -5.58 5.20 -4.67
C THR A 177 -4.62 5.97 -3.77
N PHE A 178 -3.29 5.88 -3.99
CA PHE A 178 -2.32 6.74 -3.30
C PHE A 178 -1.76 7.84 -4.22
N PHE A 179 -1.61 7.56 -5.51
CA PHE A 179 -1.06 8.54 -6.46
C PHE A 179 -1.97 9.76 -6.64
N LEU A 180 -3.30 9.57 -6.76
CA LEU A 180 -4.20 10.71 -6.91
C LEU A 180 -4.22 11.61 -5.66
N PRO A 181 -4.32 11.09 -4.42
CA PRO A 181 -4.18 11.94 -3.24
C PRO A 181 -2.88 12.74 -3.17
N ILE A 182 -1.77 12.17 -3.63
CA ILE A 182 -0.48 12.88 -3.70
C ILE A 182 -0.56 14.03 -4.71
N VAL A 183 -1.12 13.80 -5.90
CA VAL A 183 -1.21 14.81 -6.96
C VAL A 183 -2.23 15.92 -6.65
N PHE A 184 -3.36 15.56 -6.03
CA PHE A 184 -4.44 16.50 -5.72
C PHE A 184 -4.31 17.16 -4.34
N GLY A 185 -3.34 16.75 -3.53
CA GLY A 185 -3.11 17.31 -2.18
C GLY A 185 -4.25 17.08 -1.20
N THR A 186 -5.21 16.21 -1.51
CA THR A 186 -6.39 15.94 -0.68
C THR A 186 -6.68 14.44 -0.65
N MET A 187 -7.46 13.98 0.33
CA MET A 187 -7.89 12.59 0.40
C MET A 187 -9.36 12.48 0.79
N GLY A 188 -10.00 11.38 0.40
CA GLY A 188 -11.38 11.09 0.74
C GLY A 188 -12.08 10.22 -0.28
N TYR A 189 -13.36 9.98 -0.04
CA TYR A 189 -14.12 9.04 -0.85
C TYR A 189 -14.26 9.45 -2.33
N GLY A 190 -14.32 10.76 -2.61
CA GLY A 190 -14.37 11.28 -3.98
C GLY A 190 -13.16 10.87 -4.81
N LEU A 191 -11.95 11.04 -4.27
CA LEU A 191 -10.71 10.62 -4.94
C LEU A 191 -10.56 9.11 -5.01
N PHE A 192 -11.07 8.38 -4.02
CA PHE A 192 -11.14 6.92 -4.08
C PHE A 192 -12.01 6.44 -5.24
N ILE A 193 -13.21 7.00 -5.42
CA ILE A 193 -14.08 6.71 -6.57
C ILE A 193 -13.39 7.08 -7.88
N LEU A 194 -12.77 8.27 -7.95
CA LEU A 194 -12.03 8.70 -9.13
C LEU A 194 -10.92 7.71 -9.50
N SER A 195 -10.16 7.22 -8.51
CA SER A 195 -9.13 6.19 -8.69
C SER A 195 -9.72 4.91 -9.29
N GLY A 196 -10.88 4.47 -8.79
CA GLY A 196 -11.63 3.33 -9.34
C GLY A 196 -12.09 3.55 -10.78
N ILE A 197 -12.65 4.71 -11.08
CA ILE A 197 -13.12 5.07 -12.43
C ILE A 197 -11.96 5.14 -13.41
N VAL A 198 -10.87 5.84 -13.08
CA VAL A 198 -9.68 5.95 -13.93
C VAL A 198 -9.10 4.56 -14.22
N SER A 199 -9.01 3.70 -13.19
CA SER A 199 -8.55 2.32 -13.35
C SER A 199 -9.46 1.51 -14.27
N ALA A 200 -10.78 1.61 -14.08
CA ALA A 200 -11.76 0.94 -14.92
C ALA A 200 -11.72 1.44 -16.38
N LEU A 201 -11.49 2.73 -16.61
CA LEU A 201 -11.34 3.30 -17.95
C LEU A 201 -10.08 2.80 -18.65
N ILE A 202 -8.94 2.74 -17.95
CA ILE A 202 -7.68 2.21 -18.50
C ILE A 202 -7.88 0.75 -18.91
N VAL A 203 -8.35 -0.10 -18.00
CA VAL A 203 -8.57 -1.53 -18.28
C VAL A 203 -9.67 -1.72 -19.32
N GLY A 204 -10.77 -0.96 -19.24
CA GLY A 204 -11.86 -0.98 -20.19
C GLY A 204 -11.41 -0.60 -21.61
N SER A 205 -10.53 0.38 -21.75
CA SER A 205 -9.95 0.78 -23.03
C SER A 205 -9.10 -0.35 -23.64
N MET A 206 -8.30 -1.04 -22.84
CA MET A 206 -7.52 -2.21 -23.27
C MET A 206 -8.45 -3.34 -23.74
N LEU A 207 -9.48 -3.67 -22.95
CA LEU A 207 -10.48 -4.67 -23.31
C LEU A 207 -11.20 -4.30 -24.61
N PHE A 208 -11.55 -3.03 -24.80
CA PHE A 208 -12.20 -2.53 -26.01
C PHE A 208 -11.29 -2.65 -27.24
N VAL A 209 -10.00 -2.32 -27.12
CA VAL A 209 -9.00 -2.51 -28.18
C VAL A 209 -8.91 -3.99 -28.57
N LEU A 210 -8.82 -4.89 -27.60
CA LEU A 210 -8.79 -6.34 -27.85
C LEU A 210 -10.09 -6.84 -28.50
N PHE A 211 -11.24 -6.32 -28.08
CA PHE A 211 -12.52 -6.64 -28.70
C PHE A 211 -12.58 -6.20 -30.16
N LYS A 212 -12.19 -4.95 -30.46
CA LYS A 212 -12.12 -4.42 -31.83
C LYS A 212 -11.13 -5.18 -32.71
N ALA A 213 -10.03 -5.66 -32.15
CA ALA A 213 -9.06 -6.47 -32.85
C ALA A 213 -9.50 -7.95 -33.06
N GLY A 214 -10.67 -8.34 -32.55
CA GLY A 214 -11.19 -9.69 -32.66
C GLY A 214 -10.41 -10.72 -31.85
N VAL A 215 -9.80 -10.30 -30.74
CA VAL A 215 -9.09 -11.20 -29.79
C VAL A 215 -10.08 -12.03 -28.97
N PHE A 216 -11.23 -11.44 -28.62
CA PHE A 216 -12.29 -12.17 -27.93
C PHE A 216 -13.08 -13.03 -28.91
N PRO A 217 -13.33 -14.31 -28.59
CA PRO A 217 -14.06 -15.23 -29.48
C PRO A 217 -15.55 -14.90 -29.61
N SER A 218 -16.12 -14.14 -28.66
CA SER A 218 -17.50 -13.69 -28.71
C SER A 218 -17.71 -12.43 -27.86
N THR A 219 -18.81 -11.71 -28.12
CA THR A 219 -19.25 -10.58 -27.29
C THR A 219 -19.51 -11.01 -25.85
N ARG A 220 -19.94 -12.25 -25.60
CA ARG A 220 -20.10 -12.81 -24.25
C ARG A 220 -18.77 -12.93 -23.52
N ALA A 221 -17.71 -13.34 -24.22
CA ALA A 221 -16.38 -13.45 -23.62
C ALA A 221 -15.84 -12.07 -23.20
N TYR A 222 -15.98 -11.07 -24.07
CA TYR A 222 -15.67 -9.67 -23.75
C TYR A 222 -16.49 -9.16 -22.57
N ALA A 223 -17.82 -9.37 -22.60
CA ALA A 223 -18.72 -8.95 -21.52
C ALA A 223 -18.36 -9.60 -20.18
N GLY A 224 -17.94 -10.86 -20.19
CA GLY A 224 -17.47 -11.53 -18.98
C GLY A 224 -16.17 -10.90 -18.43
N ALA A 225 -15.21 -10.56 -19.29
CA ALA A 225 -13.97 -9.90 -18.85
C ALA A 225 -14.27 -8.49 -18.30
N ALA A 226 -15.15 -7.74 -18.95
CA ALA A 226 -15.63 -6.46 -18.45
C ALA A 226 -16.39 -6.61 -17.12
N SER A 227 -17.19 -7.67 -16.95
CA SER A 227 -17.91 -7.91 -15.69
C SER A 227 -16.99 -8.22 -14.52
N VAL A 228 -15.80 -8.79 -14.75
CA VAL A 228 -14.79 -8.96 -13.70
C VAL A 228 -14.30 -7.61 -13.22
N VAL A 229 -14.00 -6.68 -14.14
CA VAL A 229 -13.57 -5.31 -13.80
C VAL A 229 -14.67 -4.58 -13.02
N VAL A 230 -15.91 -4.64 -13.50
CA VAL A 230 -17.06 -4.03 -12.81
C VAL A 230 -17.28 -4.65 -11.43
N GLY A 231 -17.22 -5.98 -11.33
CA GLY A 231 -17.36 -6.70 -10.06
C GLY A 231 -16.29 -6.33 -9.04
N LEU A 232 -15.02 -6.23 -9.49
CA LEU A 232 -13.92 -5.78 -8.64
C LEU A 232 -14.08 -4.31 -8.24
N LEU A 233 -14.53 -3.44 -9.15
CA LEU A 233 -14.81 -2.03 -8.82
C LEU A 233 -15.88 -1.90 -7.73
N LEU A 234 -16.96 -2.68 -7.83
CA LEU A 234 -18.00 -2.71 -6.78
C LEU A 234 -17.45 -3.28 -5.47
N LEU A 235 -16.62 -4.33 -5.53
CA LEU A 235 -16.01 -4.96 -4.37
C LEU A 235 -15.07 -4.01 -3.63
N VAL A 236 -14.21 -3.27 -4.33
CA VAL A 236 -13.30 -2.31 -3.66
C VAL A 236 -14.07 -1.14 -3.06
N ASN A 237 -15.19 -0.72 -3.65
CA ASN A 237 -16.08 0.27 -3.04
C ASN A 237 -16.73 -0.25 -1.76
N LEU A 238 -17.19 -1.51 -1.76
CA LEU A 238 -17.67 -2.16 -0.54
C LEU A 238 -16.59 -2.17 0.54
N PHE A 239 -15.35 -2.53 0.18
CA PHE A 239 -14.23 -2.54 1.11
C PHE A 239 -13.91 -1.16 1.68
N TYR A 240 -14.02 -0.11 0.86
CA TYR A 240 -13.82 1.26 1.31
C TYR A 240 -14.90 1.67 2.31
N VAL A 241 -16.18 1.51 1.97
CA VAL A 241 -17.31 1.89 2.84
C VAL A 241 -17.28 1.11 4.15
N GLN A 242 -16.84 -0.14 4.13
CA GLN A 242 -16.72 -0.98 5.33
C GLN A 242 -15.44 -0.73 6.15
N HIS A 243 -14.62 0.25 5.77
CA HIS A 243 -13.33 0.58 6.41
C HIS A 243 -12.29 -0.56 6.40
N TRP A 244 -12.37 -1.47 5.43
CA TRP A 244 -11.42 -2.57 5.24
C TRP A 244 -10.17 -2.19 4.44
N ILE A 245 -10.19 -1.02 3.80
CA ILE A 245 -9.04 -0.40 3.12
C ILE A 245 -8.46 0.66 4.05
N PRO A 246 -7.15 0.60 4.37
CA PRO A 246 -6.50 1.59 5.21
C PRO A 246 -6.47 2.96 4.54
N PRO A 247 -6.35 4.05 5.31
CA PRO A 247 -6.29 5.42 4.79
C PRO A 247 -4.91 5.73 4.17
N VAL A 248 -4.57 5.08 3.07
CA VAL A 248 -3.35 5.39 2.28
C VAL A 248 -3.49 6.80 1.68
N PRO A 249 -2.44 7.66 1.66
CA PRO A 249 -1.03 7.42 1.99
C PRO A 249 -0.59 7.73 3.42
N LEU A 250 -1.51 7.84 4.38
CA LEU A 250 -1.15 8.17 5.77
C LEU A 250 -0.53 6.97 6.49
N ALA A 251 0.46 7.20 7.36
CA ALA A 251 1.07 6.15 8.18
C ALA A 251 1.42 6.68 9.57
N LEU A 252 1.11 5.94 10.64
CA LEU A 252 1.54 6.33 11.99
C LEU A 252 3.04 6.05 12.15
N ARG A 253 3.85 7.08 12.37
CA ARG A 253 5.29 6.96 12.62
C ARG A 253 5.61 6.78 14.10
N HIS A 254 4.89 7.51 14.95
CA HIS A 254 5.05 7.46 16.39
C HIS A 254 3.72 7.79 17.07
N GLY A 255 3.42 7.12 18.18
CA GLY A 255 2.27 7.42 19.01
C GLY A 255 2.60 7.06 20.45
N GLY A 256 2.23 7.91 21.41
CA GLY A 256 2.50 7.66 22.82
C GLY A 256 1.73 8.59 23.74
N MET A 257 1.64 8.19 25.00
CA MET A 257 1.02 8.98 26.06
C MET A 257 2.09 9.74 26.83
N TYR A 258 1.76 10.97 27.22
CA TYR A 258 2.68 11.87 27.88
C TYR A 258 1.93 12.66 28.95
N ARG A 259 2.63 13.15 29.98
CA ARG A 259 2.02 14.06 30.97
C ARG A 259 2.05 15.51 30.55
N GLY A 260 2.86 15.84 29.55
CA GLY A 260 2.92 17.17 29.01
C GLY A 260 3.58 17.16 27.64
N VAL A 261 3.02 17.96 26.74
CA VAL A 261 3.57 18.18 25.42
C VAL A 261 3.68 19.69 25.22
N GLU A 262 4.92 20.16 25.06
CA GLU A 262 5.20 21.58 24.80
C GLU A 262 5.86 21.71 23.43
N VAL A 263 5.38 22.67 22.64
CA VAL A 263 5.99 23.00 21.35
C VAL A 263 7.18 23.92 21.59
N GLN A 264 8.38 23.48 21.18
CA GLN A 264 9.64 24.22 21.31
C GLN A 264 10.27 24.40 19.92
N GLY A 265 9.87 25.48 19.22
CA GLY A 265 10.31 25.73 17.85
C GLY A 265 9.79 24.65 16.90
N GLU A 266 10.70 23.86 16.32
CA GLU A 266 10.35 22.73 15.43
C GLU A 266 10.17 21.39 16.14
N ALA A 267 10.51 21.32 17.43
CA ALA A 267 10.47 20.10 18.22
C ALA A 267 9.28 20.08 19.19
N TYR A 268 8.82 18.88 19.52
CA TYR A 268 7.87 18.64 20.60
C TYR A 268 8.64 18.11 21.81
N ALA A 269 8.56 18.82 22.93
CA ALA A 269 9.09 18.37 24.21
C ALA A 269 8.05 17.47 24.88
N LEU A 270 8.30 16.17 24.83
CA LEU A 270 7.43 15.12 25.35
C LEU A 270 7.88 14.75 26.77
N LYS A 271 7.06 15.09 27.78
CA LYS A 271 7.32 14.77 29.18
C LYS A 271 6.76 13.39 29.52
N TYR A 272 7.64 12.46 29.87
CA TYR A 272 7.28 11.07 30.20
C TYR A 272 7.80 10.69 31.60
N ALA A 273 7.17 9.70 32.22
CA ALA A 273 7.70 9.07 33.43
C ALA A 273 8.83 8.13 33.01
N LYS A 274 10.02 8.23 33.62
CA LYS A 274 11.07 7.25 33.33
C LYS A 274 10.59 5.89 33.85
N PRO A 275 10.60 4.84 33.02
CA PRO A 275 10.36 3.50 33.53
C PRO A 275 11.45 3.15 34.53
N ASP A 276 11.10 2.37 35.56
CA ASP A 276 12.08 1.90 36.52
C ASP A 276 13.15 1.07 35.81
N TRP A 277 14.40 1.18 36.24
CA TRP A 277 15.54 0.52 35.58
C TRP A 277 15.41 -1.01 35.50
N TYR A 278 14.58 -1.60 36.37
CA TYR A 278 14.27 -3.02 36.42
C TYR A 278 13.03 -3.41 35.60
N ALA A 279 12.27 -2.48 35.02
CA ALA A 279 11.02 -2.74 34.31
C ALA A 279 11.21 -3.08 32.81
N PHE A 280 12.35 -3.67 32.42
CA PHE A 280 12.65 -3.95 31.01
C PHE A 280 11.79 -5.05 30.36
N TRP A 281 10.98 -5.74 31.18
CA TRP A 281 10.00 -6.77 30.79
C TRP A 281 8.56 -6.26 30.74
N GLU A 282 8.29 -5.00 31.13
CA GLU A 282 6.97 -4.40 30.92
C GLU A 282 6.71 -4.22 29.43
N ASP A 283 5.49 -4.53 29.00
CA ASP A 283 5.10 -4.42 27.59
C ASP A 283 5.14 -2.94 27.19
N PRO A 284 6.00 -2.54 26.22
CA PRO A 284 6.07 -1.16 25.76
C PRO A 284 4.74 -0.66 25.17
N ASP A 285 3.80 -1.55 24.85
CA ASP A 285 2.47 -1.22 24.31
C ASP A 285 1.39 -0.96 25.39
N GLU A 286 1.67 -1.21 26.69
CA GLU A 286 0.77 -0.92 27.81
C GLU A 286 1.36 0.16 28.72
N GLU A 287 1.38 1.41 28.22
CA GLU A 287 1.89 2.55 28.98
C GLU A 287 1.00 2.83 30.20
N VAL A 288 1.57 2.75 31.41
CA VAL A 288 0.86 3.05 32.66
C VAL A 288 1.05 4.52 33.02
N ILE A 289 -0.04 5.28 33.02
CA ILE A 289 -0.06 6.69 33.40
C ILE A 289 -0.66 6.84 34.78
N GLU A 290 0.17 7.28 35.72
CA GLU A 290 -0.29 7.76 37.02
C GLU A 290 -0.96 9.11 36.88
N TYR A 291 -2.13 9.23 37.50
CA TYR A 291 -2.97 10.41 37.44
C TYR A 291 -3.37 10.88 38.85
N ALA A 292 -3.07 12.13 39.16
CA ALA A 292 -3.63 12.87 40.29
C ALA A 292 -4.72 13.85 39.82
N PRO A 293 -5.72 14.18 40.66
CA PRO A 293 -6.72 15.18 40.32
C PRO A 293 -6.09 16.52 39.94
N GLY A 294 -6.32 16.97 38.70
CA GLY A 294 -5.74 18.20 38.15
C GLY A 294 -4.65 17.97 37.10
N ASP A 295 -4.15 16.74 36.99
CA ASP A 295 -3.17 16.38 35.96
C ASP A 295 -3.78 16.40 34.56
N GLU A 296 -2.92 16.55 33.57
CA GLU A 296 -3.26 16.39 32.16
C GLU A 296 -2.63 15.11 31.61
N VAL A 297 -3.41 14.41 30.80
CA VAL A 297 -2.92 13.27 30.02
C VAL A 297 -2.95 13.66 28.56
N HIS A 298 -1.78 13.71 27.94
CA HIS A 298 -1.56 14.09 26.55
C HIS A 298 -1.36 12.83 25.70
N CYS A 299 -2.04 12.75 24.56
CA CYS A 299 -1.74 11.77 23.53
C CYS A 299 -1.07 12.50 22.38
N PHE A 300 0.19 12.14 22.10
CA PHE A 300 0.96 12.65 20.97
C PHE A 300 1.01 11.61 19.86
N ALA A 301 0.88 12.07 18.61
CA ALA A 301 1.06 11.24 17.45
C ALA A 301 1.84 11.99 16.37
N ALA A 302 2.74 11.28 15.70
CA ALA A 302 3.39 11.68 14.47
C ALA A 302 2.85 10.83 13.32
N VAL A 303 2.10 11.44 12.41
CA VAL A 303 1.50 10.76 11.25
C VAL A 303 2.23 11.24 10.00
N PHE A 304 2.87 10.33 9.28
CA PHE A 304 3.41 10.62 7.97
C PHE A 304 2.27 10.92 6.98
N ALA A 305 2.44 12.00 6.20
CA ALA A 305 1.61 12.35 5.06
C ALA A 305 2.51 12.92 3.95
N PRO A 306 2.16 12.76 2.66
CA PRO A 306 2.87 13.38 1.55
C PRO A 306 2.98 14.91 1.69
N THR A 307 3.99 15.49 1.02
CA THR A 307 4.36 16.91 1.15
C THR A 307 3.23 17.90 0.88
N GLU A 308 2.30 17.60 -0.01
CA GLU A 308 1.21 18.51 -0.41
C GLU A 308 -0.16 18.10 0.14
N LEU A 309 -0.22 17.08 1.01
CA LEU A 309 -1.49 16.56 1.51
C LEU A 309 -2.01 17.40 2.69
N GLU A 310 -3.16 18.04 2.50
CA GLU A 310 -3.90 18.71 3.56
C GLU A 310 -5.04 17.81 4.05
N THR A 311 -5.06 17.50 5.34
CA THR A 311 -6.15 16.71 5.94
C THR A 311 -6.29 17.01 7.43
N ASN A 312 -7.34 16.47 8.06
CA ASN A 312 -7.52 16.53 9.51
C ASN A 312 -7.34 15.14 10.11
N VAL A 313 -6.57 15.07 11.19
CA VAL A 313 -6.40 13.86 11.99
C VAL A 313 -7.09 14.07 13.33
N TYR A 314 -7.70 13.01 13.84
CA TYR A 314 -8.47 13.02 15.06
C TYR A 314 -7.94 11.99 16.05
N HIS A 315 -7.83 12.40 17.32
CA HIS A 315 -7.67 11.50 18.44
C HIS A 315 -9.04 11.17 19.00
N ARG A 316 -9.50 9.94 18.77
CA ARG A 316 -10.70 9.39 19.39
C ARG A 316 -10.32 8.70 20.69
N TRP A 317 -10.65 9.33 21.81
CA TRP A 317 -10.41 8.83 23.16
C TRP A 317 -11.50 7.83 23.53
N GLN A 318 -11.09 6.68 24.04
CA GLN A 318 -11.99 5.60 24.41
C GLN A 318 -11.57 5.00 25.75
N THR A 319 -12.55 4.66 26.58
CA THR A 319 -12.35 3.96 27.84
C THR A 319 -13.01 2.58 27.79
N TRP A 320 -12.43 1.61 28.48
CA TRP A 320 -12.99 0.27 28.57
C TRP A 320 -14.12 0.22 29.58
N ASN A 321 -15.31 -0.16 29.13
CA ASN A 321 -16.43 -0.41 30.02
C ASN A 321 -16.47 -1.89 30.40
N GLN A 322 -16.19 -2.18 31.67
CA GLN A 322 -16.17 -3.54 32.20
C GLN A 322 -17.55 -4.22 32.17
N ARG A 323 -18.66 -3.48 32.22
CA ARG A 323 -20.01 -4.06 32.23
C ARG A 323 -20.47 -4.53 30.86
N THR A 324 -20.09 -3.81 29.81
CA THR A 324 -20.49 -4.08 28.43
C THR A 324 -19.39 -4.76 27.62
N GLU A 325 -18.24 -5.03 28.25
CA GLU A 325 -17.02 -5.58 27.63
C GLU A 325 -16.68 -4.89 26.30
N SER A 326 -16.78 -3.56 26.30
CA SER A 326 -16.64 -2.79 25.07
C SER A 326 -15.99 -1.43 25.31
N TRP A 327 -15.30 -0.96 24.28
CA TRP A 327 -14.68 0.35 24.25
C TRP A 327 -15.72 1.44 23.97
N VAL A 328 -15.90 2.36 24.92
CA VAL A 328 -16.84 3.48 24.80
C VAL A 328 -16.07 4.74 24.43
N SER A 329 -16.47 5.40 23.34
CA SER A 329 -15.89 6.67 22.93
C SER A 329 -16.32 7.77 23.88
N THR A 330 -15.36 8.54 24.38
CA THR A 330 -15.65 9.71 25.22
C THR A 330 -15.57 10.99 24.40
N ASP A 331 -14.51 11.13 23.59
CA ASP A 331 -14.20 12.38 22.89
C ASP A 331 -13.54 12.08 21.55
N ARG A 332 -13.67 13.03 20.62
CA ARG A 332 -12.97 13.02 19.34
C ARG A 332 -12.43 14.41 19.08
N ILE A 333 -11.14 14.60 19.30
CA ILE A 333 -10.47 15.90 19.24
C ILE A 333 -9.61 15.93 17.98
N GLY A 334 -9.90 16.89 17.09
CA GLY A 334 -9.20 17.04 15.82
C GLY A 334 -8.05 18.03 15.89
N TYR A 335 -7.05 17.82 15.05
CA TYR A 335 -6.00 18.79 14.74
C TYR A 335 -5.71 18.77 13.24
N GLY A 336 -5.39 19.95 12.70
CA GLY A 336 -5.02 20.10 11.29
C GLY A 336 -3.65 19.51 11.00
N VAL A 337 -3.50 19.00 9.79
CA VAL A 337 -2.28 18.38 9.26
C VAL A 337 -1.95 19.12 7.95
N GLU A 338 -0.96 20.02 8.00
CA GLU A 338 -0.42 20.79 6.84
C GLU A 338 0.98 20.33 6.37
N GLY A 339 1.05 19.98 5.08
CA GLY A 339 2.21 19.67 4.23
C GLY A 339 3.63 19.57 4.80
N GLY A 340 4.40 18.54 4.42
CA GLY A 340 5.80 18.79 4.01
C GLY A 340 6.95 18.59 5.00
N ARG A 341 6.78 17.77 6.04
CA ARG A 341 7.88 17.39 6.96
C ARG A 341 8.20 15.90 6.90
N ASP A 342 9.48 15.56 6.67
CA ASP A 342 9.97 14.17 6.47
C ASP A 342 9.63 13.21 7.63
N ASN A 343 9.50 13.74 8.86
CA ASN A 343 9.21 12.98 10.07
C ASN A 343 7.71 12.87 10.39
N GLY A 344 6.85 13.31 9.48
CA GLY A 344 5.40 13.33 9.66
C GLY A 344 4.90 14.50 10.51
N TYR A 345 3.58 14.63 10.54
CA TYR A 345 2.81 15.71 11.12
C TYR A 345 2.49 15.35 12.56
N ARG A 346 2.71 16.31 13.45
CA ARG A 346 2.71 16.08 14.88
C ARG A 346 1.52 16.76 15.49
N GLY A 347 0.68 15.98 16.14
CA GLY A 347 -0.44 16.48 16.90
C GLY A 347 -0.38 15.99 18.33
N SER A 348 -0.82 16.83 19.25
CA SER A 348 -1.14 16.41 20.61
C SER A 348 -2.56 16.82 20.93
N THR A 349 -3.29 15.92 21.58
CA THR A 349 -4.55 16.27 22.25
C THR A 349 -4.44 15.85 23.70
N PHE A 350 -5.19 16.50 24.58
CA PHE A 350 -5.10 16.20 26.00
C PHE A 350 -6.48 16.09 26.64
N LYS A 351 -6.50 15.43 27.80
CA LYS A 351 -7.65 15.33 28.67
C LYS A 351 -7.30 15.70 30.10
N ARG A 352 -8.28 16.29 30.77
CA ARG A 352 -8.35 16.46 32.22
C ARG A 352 -9.45 15.57 32.78
N ASN A 353 -9.43 15.30 34.08
CA ASN A 353 -10.49 14.55 34.78
C ASN A 353 -10.71 13.14 34.24
N VAL A 354 -9.62 12.44 33.90
CA VAL A 354 -9.65 11.04 33.48
C VAL A 354 -9.92 10.11 34.68
N GLN A 355 -10.54 8.96 34.41
CA GLN A 355 -10.85 7.96 35.43
C GLN A 355 -9.85 6.80 35.35
N PRO A 356 -9.50 6.18 36.50
CA PRO A 356 -8.66 4.99 36.49
C PRO A 356 -9.28 3.85 35.67
N GLY A 357 -8.43 3.06 35.01
CA GLY A 357 -8.80 1.92 34.18
C GLY A 357 -8.12 1.90 32.82
N LYS A 358 -8.55 0.99 31.94
CA LYS A 358 -7.98 0.84 30.59
C LYS A 358 -8.52 1.88 29.63
N TRP A 359 -7.61 2.49 28.88
CA TRP A 359 -7.88 3.49 27.87
C TRP A 359 -7.20 3.16 26.55
N ARG A 360 -7.74 3.75 25.49
CA ARG A 360 -7.05 3.80 24.20
C ARG A 360 -7.38 5.08 23.47
N VAL A 361 -6.43 5.57 22.70
CA VAL A 361 -6.66 6.61 21.70
C VAL A 361 -6.53 5.99 20.32
N THR A 362 -7.60 6.07 19.52
CA THR A 362 -7.52 5.75 18.09
C THR A 362 -7.18 7.03 17.33
N ILE A 363 -6.06 7.02 16.62
CA ILE A 363 -5.70 8.06 15.66
C ILE A 363 -6.42 7.72 14.36
N GLU A 364 -7.29 8.61 13.89
CA GLU A 364 -8.13 8.37 12.72
C GLU A 364 -8.27 9.60 11.82
N THR A 365 -8.60 9.35 10.56
CA THR A 365 -8.95 10.38 9.58
C THR A 365 -10.30 11.03 9.87
N GLU A 366 -10.61 12.08 9.13
CA GLU A 366 -11.92 12.75 9.16
C GLU A 366 -13.09 11.79 8.94
N ASP A 367 -12.97 10.84 8.01
CA ASP A 367 -13.97 9.80 7.72
C ASP A 367 -13.92 8.59 8.69
N ARG A 368 -13.27 8.76 9.86
CA ARG A 368 -13.19 7.77 10.95
C ARG A 368 -12.47 6.47 10.58
N ARG A 369 -11.52 6.53 9.64
CA ARG A 369 -10.64 5.39 9.34
C ARG A 369 -9.46 5.39 10.31
N PRO A 370 -9.21 4.28 11.02
CA PRO A 370 -8.09 4.19 11.94
C PRO A 370 -6.76 4.16 11.17
N ILE A 371 -5.86 5.05 11.54
CA ILE A 371 -4.45 5.06 11.10
C ILE A 371 -3.64 4.22 12.09
N GLY A 372 -3.87 4.42 13.40
CA GLY A 372 -3.18 3.70 14.46
C GLY A 372 -3.89 3.81 15.81
N ARG A 373 -3.37 3.13 16.82
CA ARG A 373 -3.92 3.11 18.18
C ARG A 373 -2.79 3.17 19.20
N VAL A 374 -3.04 3.90 20.28
CA VAL A 374 -2.20 3.92 21.49
C VAL A 374 -3.06 3.39 22.62
N ASN A 375 -2.65 2.29 23.25
CA ASN A 375 -3.32 1.74 24.43
C ASN A 375 -2.54 2.17 25.67
N PHE A 376 -3.25 2.41 26.77
CA PHE A 376 -2.64 2.83 28.02
C PHE A 376 -3.57 2.55 29.18
N GLU A 377 -3.02 2.45 30.38
CA GLU A 377 -3.79 2.29 31.62
C GLU A 377 -3.60 3.50 32.51
N ILE A 378 -4.70 3.99 33.10
CA ILE A 378 -4.66 5.09 34.04
C ILE A 378 -4.80 4.51 35.44
N VAL A 379 -3.79 4.78 36.27
CA VAL A 379 -3.79 4.41 37.70
C VAL A 379 -3.77 5.67 38.55
N ARG A 380 -4.25 5.58 39.79
CA ARG A 380 -4.14 6.72 40.71
C ARG A 380 -2.67 6.88 41.09
N ALA A 381 -2.16 8.10 41.01
CA ALA A 381 -0.81 8.41 41.47
C ALA A 381 -0.69 8.07 42.96
N ASP A 382 0.33 7.29 43.32
CA ASP A 382 0.69 7.09 44.72
C ASP A 382 1.59 8.25 45.15
N THR A 383 1.04 9.15 45.97
CA THR A 383 1.77 10.31 46.49
C THR A 383 3.01 9.96 47.34
N SER A 384 3.24 8.68 47.66
CA SER A 384 4.41 8.22 48.40
C SER A 384 5.63 7.91 47.53
N GLU A 385 5.47 7.72 46.21
CA GLU A 385 6.57 7.42 45.29
C GLU A 385 6.97 8.66 44.48
N THR A 386 8.25 9.05 44.57
CA THR A 386 8.80 10.15 43.74
C THR A 386 9.38 9.55 42.46
N ARG A 387 8.61 9.56 41.37
CA ARG A 387 9.10 9.13 40.06
C ARG A 387 9.96 10.19 39.39
N GLU A 388 11.05 9.77 38.77
CA GLU A 388 11.86 10.63 37.92
C GLU A 388 11.17 10.88 36.57
N TYR A 389 11.19 12.13 36.12
CA TYR A 389 10.61 12.53 34.86
C TYR A 389 11.68 12.87 33.83
N GLY A 390 11.45 12.43 32.60
CA GLY A 390 12.29 12.72 31.45
C GLY A 390 11.56 13.63 30.47
N THR A 391 12.32 14.42 29.73
CA THR A 391 11.83 15.13 28.55
C THR A 391 12.55 14.59 27.33
N ARG A 392 11.80 14.08 26.36
CA ARG A 392 12.33 13.68 25.05
C ARG A 392 11.91 14.72 24.02
N LEU A 393 12.87 15.22 23.25
CA LEU A 393 12.59 16.06 22.10
C LEU A 393 12.28 15.18 20.89
N TYR A 394 11.13 15.40 20.27
CA TYR A 394 10.74 14.77 19.01
C TYR A 394 10.78 15.82 17.89
N TYR A 395 11.71 15.63 16.95
CA TYR A 395 12.04 16.56 15.88
C TYR A 395 11.34 16.26 14.57
#